data_AF-A0A7L1J648-F1
#
_entry.id   AF-A0A7L1J648-F1
#
_cell.length_a   1.000
_cell.length_b   1.000
_cell.length_c   1.000
_cell.angle_alpha   90.00
_cell.angle_beta   90.00
_cell.angle_gamma   90.00
#
_symmetry.space_group_name_H-M   'P 1'
#
loop_
_entity.id
_entity.type
_entity.pdbx_description
1 polymer ?
#
loop_
_entity_poly.entity_id
_entity_poly.type
_entity_poly.pdbx_seq_one_letter_code
_entity_poly.pdbx_strand_id
1 'polypeptide(L)' 'SVPFLIRLFPVLLTKFVFLNFLAFPFFVDLRRPELLLNNTVSLYLPTEPGVTVGIWHTVPGSRGAEAQGKD' A
#
# COMPACT_ATOMS: atom_id res chain seq x y z
N SER A 1 -19.37 3.72 -5.21
CA SER A 1 -19.57 4.86 -4.29
C SER A 1 -18.80 4.61 -3.01
N VAL A 2 -17.82 5.46 -2.67
CA VAL A 2 -17.07 5.34 -1.41
C VAL A 2 -18.02 5.68 -0.24
N PRO A 3 -18.14 4.84 0.80
CA PRO A 3 -19.03 5.11 1.93
C PRO A 3 -18.69 6.46 2.57
N PHE A 4 -19.70 7.29 2.80
CA PHE A 4 -19.58 8.65 3.37
C PHE A 4 -18.72 8.69 4.65
N LEU A 5 -18.80 7.62 5.46
CA LEU A 5 -18.04 7.44 6.68
C LEU A 5 -16.51 7.48 6.48
N ILE A 6 -16.04 7.00 5.33
CA ILE A 6 -14.62 6.97 4.95
C ILE A 6 -14.11 8.37 4.61
N ARG A 7 -14.97 9.21 4.03
CA ARG A 7 -14.65 10.62 3.70
C ARG A 7 -14.64 11.50 4.94
N LEU A 8 -15.40 11.14 5.97
CA LEU A 8 -15.50 11.87 7.22
C LEU A 8 -14.27 11.68 8.11
N PHE A 9 -13.58 10.52 8.00
CA PHE A 9 -12.44 10.17 8.85
C PHE A 9 -11.26 9.58 8.07
N PRO A 10 -10.53 10.41 7.28
CA PRO A 10 -9.40 9.94 6.48
C PRO A 10 -8.23 9.37 7.30
N VAL A 11 -8.09 9.78 8.58
CA VAL A 11 -7.04 9.28 9.49
C VAL A 11 -7.30 7.84 9.95
N LEU A 12 -8.57 7.43 10.04
CA LEU A 12 -8.91 6.04 10.41
C LEU A 12 -8.60 5.09 9.25
N LEU A 13 -8.80 5.54 8.01
CA LEU A 13 -8.44 4.81 6.79
C LEU A 13 -6.98 4.36 6.79
N THR A 14 -6.07 5.27 7.13
CA THR A 14 -4.63 4.99 7.16
C THR A 14 -4.30 3.89 8.17
N LYS A 15 -5.05 3.80 9.26
CA LYS A 15 -4.89 2.75 10.28
C LYS A 15 -5.52 1.43 9.82
N PHE A 16 -6.65 1.47 9.11
CA PHE A 16 -7.32 0.29 8.58
C PHE A 16 -6.53 -0.43 7.48
N VAL A 17 -5.72 0.28 6.70
CA VAL A 17 -4.80 -0.34 5.71
C VAL A 17 -3.83 -1.33 6.36
N PHE A 18 -3.50 -1.17 7.64
CA PHE A 18 -2.63 -2.11 8.37
C PHE A 18 -3.37 -3.34 8.91
N LEU A 19 -4.71 -3.35 8.91
CA LEU A 19 -5.49 -4.51 9.33
C LEU A 19 -5.65 -5.47 8.14
N ASN A 20 -4.87 -6.55 8.18
CA ASN A 20 -4.92 -7.63 7.18
C ASN A 20 -6.33 -8.25 7.00
N PHE A 21 -7.20 -8.12 8.00
CA PHE A 21 -8.58 -8.65 7.99
C PHE A 21 -9.60 -7.77 7.22
N LEU A 22 -9.31 -6.48 7.05
CA LEU A 22 -10.18 -5.55 6.33
C LEU A 22 -9.58 -5.29 4.96
N ALA A 23 -9.84 -6.20 4.02
CA ALA A 23 -9.65 -5.96 2.59
C ALA A 23 -10.67 -4.91 2.11
N PHE A 24 -10.55 -3.67 2.58
CA PHE A 24 -11.45 -2.58 2.22
C PHE A 24 -10.64 -1.37 1.72
N PRO A 25 -10.95 -0.86 0.50
CA PRO A 25 -11.94 -1.36 -0.44
C PRO A 25 -11.63 -2.76 -1.02
N PHE A 26 -12.68 -3.52 -1.34
CA PHE A 26 -12.61 -4.82 -2.05
C PHE A 26 -12.00 -4.74 -3.47
N PHE A 27 -11.53 -3.55 -3.89
CA PHE A 27 -10.95 -3.24 -5.19
C PHE A 27 -9.54 -2.66 -5.10
N VAL A 28 -8.91 -2.75 -3.93
CA VAL A 28 -7.55 -2.29 -3.73
C VAL A 28 -6.60 -3.34 -4.28
N ASP A 29 -5.95 -3.02 -5.40
CA ASP A 29 -4.88 -3.87 -5.92
C ASP A 29 -3.64 -3.71 -5.04
N LEU A 30 -3.55 -4.57 -4.01
CA LEU A 30 -2.39 -4.65 -3.13
C LEU A 30 -1.12 -5.11 -3.87
N ARG A 31 -1.20 -5.50 -5.15
CA ARG A 31 -0.03 -5.71 -5.99
C ARG A 31 0.60 -4.40 -6.47
N ARG A 32 -0.07 -3.25 -6.27
CA ARG A 32 0.46 -1.90 -6.60
C ARG A 32 0.10 -0.89 -5.51
N PRO A 33 0.62 -1.05 -4.28
CA PRO A 33 0.32 -0.16 -3.15
C PRO A 33 0.81 1.27 -3.38
N GLU A 34 1.76 1.51 -4.30
CA GLU A 34 2.21 2.87 -4.69
C GLU A 34 1.09 3.78 -5.20
N LEU A 35 0.00 3.21 -5.74
CA LEU A 35 -1.19 3.97 -6.18
C LEU A 35 -2.09 4.41 -5.01
N LEU A 36 -1.91 3.79 -3.84
CA LEU A 36 -2.78 3.96 -2.68
C LEU A 36 -2.08 4.70 -1.55
N LEU A 37 -0.78 4.46 -1.38
CA LEU A 37 0.03 5.02 -0.31
C LEU A 37 1.23 5.75 -0.90
N ASN A 38 1.18 7.09 -0.84
CA ASN A 38 2.28 7.94 -1.27
C ASN A 38 3.58 7.56 -0.55
N ASN A 39 4.70 7.63 -1.27
CA ASN A 39 6.05 7.31 -0.78
C ASN A 39 6.25 5.83 -0.41
N THR A 40 5.51 4.92 -1.04
CA THR A 40 5.70 3.47 -0.89
C THR A 40 6.32 2.90 -2.16
N VAL A 41 7.38 2.12 -1.99
CA VAL A 41 8.04 1.35 -3.06
C VAL A 41 7.73 -0.12 -2.87
N SER A 42 7.42 -0.82 -3.96
CA SER A 42 7.03 -2.23 -3.96
C SER A 42 8.13 -3.08 -4.60
N LEU A 43 8.65 -4.06 -3.87
CA LEU A 43 9.64 -5.03 -4.36
C LEU A 43 9.03 -6.43 -4.41
N TYR A 44 9.13 -7.11 -5.54
CA TYR A 44 8.59 -8.46 -5.71
C TYR A 44 9.71 -9.47 -5.97
N LEU A 45 9.92 -10.39 -5.02
CA LEU A 45 10.91 -11.45 -5.14
C LEU A 45 10.22 -12.80 -5.42
N PRO A 46 10.60 -13.50 -6.50
CA PRO A 46 10.19 -14.89 -6.68
C PRO A 46 10.88 -15.76 -5.63
N THR A 47 10.15 -16.71 -5.04
CA THR A 47 10.69 -17.62 -4.02
C THR A 47 10.58 -19.07 -4.49
N GLU A 48 9.58 -19.79 -4.01
CA GLU A 48 9.26 -21.15 -4.47
C GLU A 48 8.46 -21.12 -5.79
N PRO A 49 8.39 -22.23 -6.55
CA PRO A 49 7.58 -22.29 -7.76
C PRO A 49 6.12 -21.89 -7.49
N GLY A 50 5.69 -20.80 -8.11
CA GLY A 50 4.34 -20.25 -7.94
C GLY A 50 4.15 -19.30 -6.75
N VAL A 51 5.21 -18.99 -5.99
CA VAL A 51 5.16 -18.08 -4.84
C VAL A 51 6.01 -16.83 -5.09
N THR A 52 5.38 -15.66 -5.01
CA THR A 52 6.05 -14.35 -5.10
C THR A 52 5.79 -13.58 -3.82
N VAL A 53 6.87 -13.12 -3.18
CA VAL A 53 6.81 -12.30 -1.98
C VAL A 53 6.89 -10.83 -2.39
N GLY A 54 5.86 -10.06 -2.04
CA GLY A 54 5.82 -8.61 -2.19
C GLY A 54 6.22 -7.93 -0.89
N ILE A 55 7.23 -7.06 -0.95
CA ILE A 55 7.69 -6.21 0.15
C ILE A 55 7.26 -4.79 -0.17
N TRP A 56 6.59 -4.13 0.78
CA TRP A 56 6.24 -2.72 0.67
C TRP A 56 7.07 -1.92 1.63
N HIS A 57 7.82 -0.97 1.10
CA HIS A 57 8.67 -0.09 1.88
C HIS A 57 8.17 1.34 1.78
N THR A 58 7.54 1.82 2.86
CA THR A 58 7.09 3.22 2.96
C THR A 58 8.19 4.07 3.59
N VAL A 59 8.68 5.04 2.84
CA VAL A 59 9.69 5.99 3.32
C VAL A 59 9.04 7.27 3.87
N PRO A 60 9.71 8.00 4.78
CA PRO A 60 9.26 9.32 5.20
C PRO A 60 9.05 10.23 3.98
N GLY A 61 7.95 10.99 3.96
CA GLY A 61 7.57 11.79 2.79
C GLY A 61 8.61 12.81 2.33
N SER A 62 9.48 13.28 3.22
CA SER A 62 10.62 14.14 2.88
C SER A 62 11.67 13.46 1.99
N ARG A 63 11.72 12.13 1.98
CA ARG A 63 12.66 11.28 1.24
C ARG A 63 11.98 10.46 0.14
N GLY A 64 10.69 10.69 -0.10
CA GLY A 64 9.90 9.93 -1.08
C GLY A 64 10.43 10.02 -2.50
N ALA A 65 10.79 11.23 -2.95
CA ALA A 65 11.32 11.46 -4.29
C ALA A 65 12.70 10.81 -4.52
N GLU A 66 13.53 10.70 -3.47
CA GLU A 66 14.86 10.09 -3.54
C GLU A 66 14.81 8.55 -3.55
N ALA A 67 13.72 7.98 -3.05
CA ALA A 67 13.49 6.54 -2.99
C ALA A 67 12.85 5.98 -4.29
N GLN A 68 12.23 6.83 -5.12
CA GLN A 68 11.68 6.41 -6.40
C GLN A 68 12.79 6.00 -7.37
N GLY A 69 12.71 4.79 -7.92
CA GLY A 69 13.65 4.28 -8.94
C GLY A 69 14.96 3.70 -8.38
N LYS A 70 15.03 3.48 -7.07
CA LYS A 70 16.10 2.69 -6.44
C LYS A 70 15.57 1.27 -6.19
N ASP A 71 15.77 0.39 -7.18
CA ASP A 71 15.50 -1.04 -7.10
C ASP A 71 16.75 -1.82 -6.64
#